data_AF-A0AAV5TKQ3-F1
#
_entry.id   AF-A0AAV5TKQ3-F1
#
_cell.length_a   1.000
_cell.length_b   1.000
_cell.length_c   1.000
_cell.angle_alpha   90.00
_cell.angle_beta   90.00
_cell.angle_gamma   90.00
#
_symmetry.space_group_name_H-M   'P 1'
#
loop_
_entity.id
_entity.type
_entity.pdbx_description
1 polymer ?
#
loop_
_entity_poly.entity_id
_entity_poly.type
_entity_poly.pdbx_seq_one_letter_code
_entity_poly.pdbx_strand_id
1 'polypeptide(L)'
;GIFGAALNIIVIGLIWRKRLSTNMTTYRVGVTVTALQGALLNTLAAISCQVGSSNTLTMRPFIVQVHLFHYDQYAIVMYGPVIVADILLFVFVMAAFGIWELIPSSCILQYLALSKPHYSKLRRLLTAYGVCLGLIVYSIPFFLSFHASPDCSLELTKTVQHVHNLITEDLVRVYGGFLSTKCENDRSVMSLATEGVFPTYLVGYFIFFWSSIRSYRLLNSFGDIRSTRTLELQKKFFTMIILQVDASESIIRNIVLRLVILSLPLGLFGLAIITGMAMDLKTLALSFSLWLVPIVQAIVSLTFVTKMKST
;
A
#
# COMPACT_ATOMS: atom_id res chain seq x y z
N GLY A 1 -2.94 -4.54 12.51
CA GLY A 1 -2.06 -3.43 12.93
C GLY A 1 -0.79 -3.90 13.61
N ILE A 2 -0.80 -4.02 14.96
CA ILE A 2 0.42 -4.21 15.78
C ILE A 2 1.33 -5.34 15.29
N PHE A 3 0.76 -6.53 15.08
CA PHE A 3 1.50 -7.68 14.57
C PHE A 3 2.21 -7.37 13.23
N GLY A 4 1.53 -6.69 12.32
CA GLY A 4 2.07 -6.28 11.03
C GLY A 4 3.21 -5.27 11.15
N ALA A 5 3.08 -4.30 12.04
CA ALA A 5 4.12 -3.30 12.30
C ALA A 5 5.37 -3.98 12.87
N ALA A 6 5.21 -4.84 13.88
CA ALA A 6 6.29 -5.62 14.46
C ALA A 6 6.98 -6.50 13.41
N LEU A 7 6.22 -7.19 12.57
CA LEU A 7 6.76 -8.04 11.50
C LEU A 7 7.62 -7.24 10.50
N ASN A 8 7.15 -6.07 10.08
CA ASN A 8 7.92 -5.19 9.19
C ASN A 8 9.20 -4.67 9.86
N ILE A 9 9.15 -4.30 11.14
CA ILE A 9 10.35 -3.89 11.91
C ILE A 9 11.36 -5.05 12.02
N ILE A 10 10.89 -6.29 12.25
CA ILE A 10 11.74 -7.48 12.26
C ILE A 10 12.43 -7.68 10.90
N VAL A 11 11.71 -7.52 9.79
CA VAL A 11 12.29 -7.59 8.43
C VAL A 11 13.41 -6.57 8.27
N ILE A 12 13.21 -5.33 8.71
CA ILE A 12 14.24 -4.27 8.71
C ILE A 12 15.43 -4.69 9.59
N GLY A 13 15.20 -5.11 10.83
CA GLY A 13 16.28 -5.54 11.73
C GLY A 13 17.13 -6.68 11.14
N LEU A 14 16.49 -7.68 10.52
CA LEU A 14 17.18 -8.83 9.93
C LEU A 14 17.97 -8.47 8.67
N ILE A 15 17.41 -7.65 7.75
CA ILE A 15 18.13 -7.27 6.52
C ILE A 15 19.34 -6.39 6.81
N TRP A 16 19.28 -5.57 7.86
CA TRP A 16 20.38 -4.70 8.30
C TRP A 16 21.43 -5.44 9.12
N ARG A 17 21.05 -6.45 9.91
CA ARG A 17 22.00 -7.29 10.66
C ARG A 17 22.83 -8.20 9.75
N LYS A 18 22.29 -8.67 8.62
CA LYS A 18 23.01 -9.56 7.70
C LYS A 18 24.12 -8.81 6.96
N ARG A 19 25.35 -9.35 7.00
CA ARG A 19 26.45 -8.93 6.11
C ARG A 19 26.15 -9.45 4.70
N LEU A 20 25.61 -8.57 3.87
CA LEU A 20 25.33 -8.85 2.45
C LEU A 20 26.48 -8.30 1.61
N SER A 21 26.77 -8.97 0.49
CA SER A 21 27.76 -8.47 -0.45
C SER A 21 27.38 -7.09 -0.99
N THR A 22 28.37 -6.32 -1.41
CA THR A 22 28.21 -4.96 -1.94
C THR A 22 27.28 -4.87 -3.15
N ASN A 23 27.11 -5.98 -3.88
CA ASN A 23 26.19 -6.10 -5.01
C ASN A 23 24.73 -6.26 -4.57
N MET A 24 24.48 -6.63 -3.30
CA MET A 24 23.14 -6.81 -2.72
C MET A 24 22.66 -5.57 -1.96
N THR A 25 23.45 -4.49 -1.88
CA THR A 25 23.06 -3.24 -1.20
C THR A 25 21.75 -2.69 -1.76
N THR A 26 21.57 -2.77 -3.07
CA THR A 26 20.36 -2.31 -3.76
C THR A 26 19.10 -3.04 -3.28
N TYR A 27 19.19 -4.34 -3.06
CA TYR A 27 18.08 -5.15 -2.54
C TYR A 27 17.76 -4.82 -1.09
N ARG A 28 18.79 -4.58 -0.28
CA ARG A 28 18.61 -4.12 1.10
C ARG A 28 17.77 -2.85 1.14
N VAL A 29 18.08 -1.88 0.27
CA VAL A 29 17.31 -0.62 0.21
C VAL A 29 15.86 -0.87 -0.20
N GLY A 30 15.62 -1.62 -1.29
CA GLY A 30 14.26 -1.96 -1.74
C GLY A 30 13.40 -2.60 -0.65
N VAL A 31 13.90 -3.68 -0.03
CA VAL A 31 13.20 -4.38 1.06
C VAL A 31 12.98 -3.47 2.27
N THR A 32 13.96 -2.60 2.60
CA THR A 32 13.84 -1.66 3.73
C THR A 32 12.74 -0.64 3.48
N VAL A 33 12.68 -0.05 2.28
CA VAL A 33 11.66 0.97 1.94
C VAL A 33 10.27 0.36 1.95
N THR A 34 10.07 -0.81 1.33
CA THR A 34 8.78 -1.52 1.38
C THR A 34 8.39 -1.89 2.81
N ALA A 35 9.33 -2.39 3.63
CA ALA A 35 9.04 -2.73 5.02
C ALA A 35 8.75 -1.49 5.86
N LEU A 36 9.40 -0.35 5.61
CA LEU A 36 9.13 0.91 6.30
C LEU A 36 7.72 1.42 5.99
N GLN A 37 7.34 1.42 4.70
CA GLN A 37 5.99 1.78 4.27
C GLN A 37 4.94 0.83 4.85
N GLY A 38 5.22 -0.48 4.88
CA GLY A 38 4.36 -1.47 5.52
C GLY A 38 4.25 -1.33 7.04
N ALA A 39 5.34 -0.95 7.71
CA ALA A 39 5.33 -0.62 9.14
C ALA A 39 4.48 0.61 9.43
N LEU A 40 4.63 1.67 8.61
CA LEU A 40 3.84 2.89 8.71
C LEU A 40 2.34 2.58 8.57
N LEU A 41 1.91 1.92 7.49
CA LEU A 41 0.51 1.55 7.27
C LEU A 41 -0.06 0.70 8.42
N ASN A 42 0.69 -0.31 8.86
CA ASN A 42 0.25 -1.16 9.97
C ASN A 42 0.19 -0.44 11.31
N THR A 43 1.03 0.57 11.52
CA THR A 43 1.04 1.40 12.72
C THR A 43 -0.17 2.34 12.71
N LEU A 44 -0.44 2.99 11.58
CA LEU A 44 -1.66 3.78 11.39
C LEU A 44 -2.90 2.91 11.60
N ALA A 45 -2.94 1.70 11.05
CA ALA A 45 -4.02 0.75 11.29
C ALA A 45 -4.09 0.29 12.76
N ALA A 46 -2.96 0.14 13.46
CA ALA A 46 -2.95 -0.22 14.88
C ALA A 46 -3.53 0.90 15.75
N ILE A 47 -3.10 2.14 15.51
CA ILE A 47 -3.62 3.34 16.16
C ILE A 47 -5.12 3.46 15.87
N SER A 48 -5.52 3.12 14.64
CA SER A 48 -6.90 3.16 14.14
C SER A 48 -7.74 1.91 14.45
N CYS A 49 -7.30 0.98 15.30
CA CYS A 49 -8.04 -0.24 15.64
C CYS A 49 -8.02 -0.59 17.12
N GLN A 50 -7.47 0.25 17.99
CA GLN A 50 -7.49 -0.03 19.43
C GLN A 50 -8.91 0.19 19.97
N VAL A 51 -9.66 -0.90 20.10
CA VAL A 51 -10.97 -0.93 20.77
C VAL A 51 -10.74 -0.96 22.27
N GLY A 52 -11.04 0.15 22.95
CA GLY A 52 -11.05 0.20 24.40
C GLY A 52 -12.31 -0.45 24.98
N SER A 53 -12.15 -1.56 25.69
CA SER A 53 -13.19 -2.05 26.60
C SER A 53 -13.34 -1.06 27.75
N SER A 54 -14.40 -0.26 27.71
CA SER A 54 -14.74 0.71 28.75
C SER A 54 -15.11 -0.01 30.04
N ASN A 55 -14.33 0.22 31.10
CA ASN A 55 -14.84 0.23 32.49
C ASN A 55 -14.09 1.20 33.41
N THR A 56 -13.16 2.02 32.90
CA THR A 56 -12.46 3.01 33.72
C THR A 56 -12.29 4.34 33.00
N LEU A 57 -12.66 5.40 33.72
CA LEU A 57 -12.78 6.82 33.38
C LEU A 57 -11.50 7.51 32.88
N THR A 58 -10.46 6.75 32.51
CA THR A 58 -9.26 7.30 31.87
C THR A 58 -9.43 7.23 30.36
N MET A 59 -9.97 8.30 29.78
CA MET A 59 -10.01 8.53 28.33
C MET A 59 -8.64 8.25 27.73
N ARG A 60 -8.48 7.11 27.06
CA ARG A 60 -7.44 6.97 26.05
C ARG A 60 -8.07 7.38 24.72
N PRO A 61 -7.41 8.24 23.92
CA PRO A 61 -7.91 8.60 22.61
C PRO A 61 -7.82 7.37 21.70
N PHE A 62 -8.95 6.67 21.56
CA PHE A 62 -9.09 5.55 20.66
C PHE A 62 -9.55 6.07 19.31
N ILE A 63 -8.87 5.65 18.24
CA ILE A 63 -9.30 5.94 16.88
C ILE A 63 -9.71 4.62 16.26
N VAL A 64 -10.91 4.55 15.70
CA VAL A 64 -11.31 3.45 14.83
C VAL A 64 -11.51 4.02 13.44
N GLN A 65 -10.81 3.50 12.43
CA GLN A 65 -10.99 3.93 11.04
C GLN A 65 -11.80 2.88 10.27
N VAL A 66 -12.92 3.28 9.70
CA VAL A 66 -13.78 2.42 8.87
C VAL A 66 -14.08 3.13 7.56
N HIS A 67 -14.00 2.40 6.45
CA HIS A 67 -14.51 2.89 5.18
C HIS A 67 -15.99 2.50 5.06
N LEU A 68 -16.83 3.40 4.59
CA LEU A 68 -18.27 3.19 4.39
C LEU A 68 -18.63 3.56 2.95
N PHE A 69 -19.38 2.68 2.30
CA PHE A 69 -20.00 2.90 1.00
C PHE A 69 -21.51 2.83 1.19
N HIS A 70 -22.16 3.95 1.02
CA HIS A 70 -23.61 4.07 1.16
C HIS A 70 -24.15 4.83 -0.05
N TYR A 71 -24.72 4.09 -0.99
CA TYR A 71 -25.18 4.60 -2.28
C TYR A 71 -24.09 5.37 -3.04
N ASP A 72 -24.27 6.67 -3.23
CA ASP A 72 -23.36 7.56 -3.92
C ASP A 72 -22.33 8.22 -2.99
N GLN A 73 -22.23 7.77 -1.74
CA GLN A 73 -21.31 8.32 -0.76
C GLN A 73 -20.20 7.32 -0.43
N TYR A 74 -18.97 7.80 -0.41
CA TYR A 74 -17.84 7.12 0.17
C TYR A 74 -17.35 7.93 1.37
N ALA A 75 -17.35 7.32 2.54
CA ALA A 75 -16.93 7.93 3.78
C ALA A 75 -15.78 7.15 4.42
N ILE A 76 -14.85 7.89 5.04
CA ILE A 76 -13.81 7.39 5.93
C ILE A 76 -14.17 7.92 7.31
N VAL A 77 -14.67 7.02 8.15
CA VAL A 77 -15.16 7.31 9.49
C VAL A 77 -14.01 7.12 10.46
N MET A 78 -13.68 8.17 11.22
CA MET A 78 -12.73 8.13 12.33
C MET A 78 -13.47 8.38 13.65
N TYR A 79 -13.54 7.37 14.51
CA TYR A 79 -14.12 7.50 15.84
C TYR A 79 -13.12 8.12 16.82
N GLY A 80 -13.60 8.86 17.83
CA GLY A 80 -12.81 9.38 18.95
C GLY A 80 -12.43 10.87 18.87
N PRO A 81 -11.83 11.43 19.94
CA PRO A 81 -11.33 12.80 19.95
C PRO A 81 -10.04 12.91 19.13
N VAL A 82 -10.16 13.39 17.89
CA VAL A 82 -9.00 13.38 16.98
C VAL A 82 -8.56 14.79 16.60
N ILE A 83 -7.77 15.40 17.49
CA ILE A 83 -7.02 16.64 17.21
C ILE A 83 -6.04 16.44 16.03
N VAL A 84 -5.62 15.18 15.79
CA VAL A 84 -4.65 14.80 14.76
C VAL A 84 -5.24 14.01 13.57
N ALA A 85 -6.57 13.95 13.41
CA ALA A 85 -7.19 13.08 12.39
C ALA A 85 -6.83 13.50 10.98
N ASP A 86 -6.76 14.80 10.71
CA ASP A 86 -6.43 15.32 9.38
C ASP A 86 -5.03 14.85 8.94
N ILE A 87 -4.06 14.91 9.88
CA ILE A 87 -2.70 14.44 9.65
C ILE A 87 -2.69 12.92 9.47
N LEU A 88 -3.38 12.17 10.33
CA LEU A 88 -3.45 10.71 10.23
C LEU A 88 -4.07 10.26 8.91
N LEU A 89 -5.16 10.90 8.47
CA LEU A 89 -5.79 10.63 7.20
C LEU A 89 -4.84 10.94 6.05
N PHE A 90 -4.20 12.11 6.06
CA PHE A 90 -3.25 12.50 5.02
C PHE A 90 -2.11 11.47 4.88
N VAL A 91 -1.49 11.09 6.00
CA VAL A 91 -0.41 10.11 6.01
C VAL A 91 -0.93 8.73 5.59
N PHE A 92 -2.14 8.35 5.97
CA PHE A 92 -2.78 7.11 5.56
C PHE A 92 -3.01 7.05 4.05
N VAL A 93 -3.61 8.09 3.46
CA VAL A 93 -3.87 8.17 2.02
C VAL A 93 -2.54 8.17 1.24
N MET A 94 -1.56 8.97 1.65
CA MET A 94 -0.23 8.96 1.05
C MET A 94 0.41 7.56 1.10
N ALA A 95 0.34 6.90 2.25
CA ALA A 95 0.91 5.57 2.41
C ALA A 95 0.15 4.49 1.61
N ALA A 96 -1.15 4.67 1.40
CA ALA A 96 -1.99 3.80 0.57
C ALA A 96 -1.61 3.92 -0.93
N PHE A 97 -1.44 5.14 -1.45
CA PHE A 97 -0.91 5.37 -2.80
C PHE A 97 0.49 4.76 -2.98
N GLY A 98 1.33 4.89 -1.95
CA GLY A 98 2.66 4.29 -1.93
C GLY A 98 2.69 2.76 -2.11
N ILE A 99 1.58 2.04 -1.89
CA ILE A 99 1.52 0.58 -2.09
C ILE A 99 1.87 0.19 -3.52
N TRP A 100 1.32 0.89 -4.53
CA TRP A 100 1.59 0.59 -5.93
C TRP A 100 2.65 1.50 -6.54
N GLU A 101 2.76 2.75 -6.10
CA GLU A 101 3.72 3.71 -6.66
C GLU A 101 5.17 3.37 -6.37
N LEU A 102 5.45 2.63 -5.28
CA LEU A 102 6.79 2.18 -4.93
C LEU A 102 7.21 0.85 -5.57
N ILE A 103 6.28 0.07 -6.14
CA ILE A 103 6.56 -1.22 -6.81
C ILE A 103 7.64 -1.09 -7.90
N PRO A 104 7.60 -0.08 -8.79
CA PRO A 104 8.57 0.06 -9.87
C PRO A 104 10.03 0.18 -9.42
N SER A 105 10.28 0.73 -8.22
CA SER A 105 11.64 1.01 -7.75
C SER A 105 12.52 -0.26 -7.74
N SER A 106 12.00 -1.36 -7.20
CA SER A 106 12.77 -2.60 -7.04
C SER A 106 13.08 -3.28 -8.38
N CYS A 107 12.15 -3.26 -9.34
CA CYS A 107 12.37 -3.85 -10.67
C CYS A 107 13.25 -2.96 -11.56
N ILE A 108 13.14 -1.63 -11.48
CA ILE A 108 14.05 -0.72 -12.19
C ILE A 108 15.47 -0.91 -11.64
N LEU A 109 15.63 -0.98 -10.32
CA LEU A 109 16.93 -1.24 -9.70
C LEU A 109 17.56 -2.54 -10.19
N GLN A 110 16.76 -3.61 -10.31
CA GLN A 110 17.20 -4.89 -10.84
C GLN A 110 17.65 -4.77 -12.29
N TYR A 111 16.80 -4.14 -13.12
CA TYR A 111 17.09 -3.92 -14.53
C TYR A 111 18.38 -3.12 -14.71
N LEU A 112 18.58 -2.03 -13.95
CA LEU A 112 19.79 -1.22 -14.01
C LEU A 112 21.03 -1.97 -13.51
N ALA A 113 20.90 -2.83 -12.50
CA ALA A 113 22.00 -3.66 -12.02
C ALA A 113 22.45 -4.69 -13.06
N LEU A 114 21.54 -5.19 -13.89
CA LEU A 114 21.82 -6.13 -14.98
C LEU A 114 22.35 -5.43 -16.24
N SER A 115 21.66 -4.38 -16.69
CA SER A 115 21.91 -3.72 -17.98
C SER A 115 22.99 -2.64 -17.94
N LYS A 116 23.17 -1.97 -16.79
CA LYS A 116 24.09 -0.84 -16.62
C LYS A 116 25.00 -1.02 -15.40
N PRO A 117 25.85 -2.07 -15.37
CA PRO A 117 26.72 -2.37 -14.23
C PRO A 117 27.79 -1.30 -13.94
N HIS A 118 28.06 -0.39 -14.89
CA HIS A 118 28.98 0.74 -14.72
C HIS A 118 28.33 1.95 -14.02
N TYR A 119 27.00 2.02 -13.90
CA TYR A 119 26.36 3.11 -13.16
C TYR A 119 26.71 3.04 -11.68
N SER A 120 27.01 4.18 -11.07
CA SER A 120 27.21 4.27 -9.62
C SER A 120 25.93 3.86 -8.86
N LYS A 121 26.10 3.37 -7.62
CA LYS A 121 24.97 2.94 -6.78
C LYS A 121 23.94 4.06 -6.59
N LEU A 122 24.42 5.27 -6.33
CA LEU A 122 23.58 6.46 -6.16
C LEU A 122 22.78 6.76 -7.43
N ARG A 123 23.41 6.73 -8.61
CA ARG A 123 22.72 6.97 -9.88
C ARG A 123 21.60 5.95 -10.13
N ARG A 124 21.82 4.66 -9.80
CA ARG A 124 20.78 3.64 -9.91
C ARG A 124 19.62 3.89 -8.94
N LEU A 125 19.93 4.23 -7.69
CA LEU A 125 18.92 4.55 -6.67
C LEU A 125 18.09 5.77 -7.08
N LEU A 126 18.73 6.86 -7.50
CA LEU A 126 18.04 8.07 -7.96
C LEU A 126 17.19 7.82 -9.19
N THR A 127 17.65 7.00 -10.14
CA THR A 127 16.86 6.68 -11.33
C THR A 127 15.61 5.87 -10.96
N ALA A 128 15.77 4.85 -10.09
CA ALA A 128 14.67 3.97 -9.75
C ALA A 128 13.63 4.62 -8.81
N TYR A 129 14.09 5.30 -7.77
CA TYR A 129 13.19 6.00 -6.84
C TYR A 129 12.71 7.35 -7.38
N GLY A 130 13.44 7.98 -8.31
CA GLY A 130 13.00 9.22 -8.96
C GLY A 130 11.72 9.03 -9.76
N VAL A 131 11.55 7.88 -10.43
CA VAL A 131 10.30 7.52 -11.11
C VAL A 131 9.16 7.40 -10.10
N CYS A 132 9.35 6.68 -9.00
CA CYS A 132 8.34 6.53 -7.95
C CYS A 132 8.02 7.87 -7.28
N LEU A 133 9.02 8.73 -7.06
CA LEU A 133 8.82 10.07 -6.51
C LEU A 133 8.00 10.94 -7.46
N GLY A 134 8.23 10.83 -8.77
CA GLY A 134 7.40 11.50 -9.78
C GLY A 134 5.93 11.09 -9.71
N LEU A 135 5.65 9.80 -9.52
CA LEU A 135 4.28 9.29 -9.31
C LEU A 135 3.67 9.84 -8.02
N ILE A 136 4.41 9.80 -6.91
CA ILE A 136 3.95 10.35 -5.62
C ILE A 136 3.64 11.84 -5.74
N VAL A 137 4.53 12.62 -6.38
CA VAL A 137 4.35 14.07 -6.57
C VAL A 137 3.11 14.35 -7.42
N TYR A 138 2.89 13.56 -8.49
CA TYR A 138 1.66 13.63 -9.27
C TYR A 138 0.41 13.34 -8.42
N SER A 139 0.52 12.43 -7.45
CA SER A 139 -0.57 12.05 -6.55
C SER A 139 -0.86 13.03 -5.39
N ILE A 140 0.06 13.96 -5.07
CA ILE A 140 -0.10 14.91 -3.95
C ILE A 140 -1.45 15.67 -3.96
N PRO A 141 -1.90 16.25 -5.10
CA PRO A 141 -3.18 16.96 -5.13
C PRO A 141 -4.35 16.10 -4.67
N PHE A 142 -4.25 14.78 -4.87
CA PHE A 142 -5.31 13.82 -4.58
C PHE A 142 -5.35 13.38 -3.11
N PHE A 143 -4.28 13.59 -2.33
CA PHE A 143 -4.24 13.21 -0.90
C PHE A 143 -5.24 13.99 -0.04
N LEU A 144 -5.66 15.17 -0.52
CA LEU A 144 -6.66 16.00 0.15
C LEU A 144 -8.08 15.79 -0.35
N SER A 145 -8.32 14.88 -1.32
CA SER A 145 -9.64 14.71 -1.95
C SER A 145 -10.76 14.29 -0.98
N PHE A 146 -10.40 13.71 0.18
CA PHE A 146 -11.38 13.32 1.20
C PHE A 146 -11.70 14.44 2.21
N HIS A 147 -11.08 15.61 2.10
CA HIS A 147 -11.45 16.80 2.89
C HIS A 147 -12.63 17.49 2.20
N ALA A 148 -13.83 16.97 2.47
CA ALA A 148 -15.08 17.53 1.97
C ALA A 148 -15.33 18.95 2.50
N SER A 149 -16.19 19.71 1.79
CA SER A 149 -16.70 20.99 2.31
C SER A 149 -17.51 20.77 3.60
N PRO A 150 -17.68 21.79 4.46
CA PRO A 150 -18.44 21.65 5.70
C PRO A 150 -19.84 21.07 5.51
N ASP A 151 -20.56 21.50 4.47
CA ASP A 151 -21.92 21.02 4.18
C ASP A 151 -21.94 19.55 3.75
N CYS A 152 -21.01 19.14 2.89
CA CYS A 152 -20.87 17.74 2.48
C CYS A 152 -20.42 16.87 3.65
N SER A 153 -19.51 17.35 4.49
CA SER A 153 -19.09 16.65 5.71
C SER A 153 -20.25 16.45 6.68
N LEU A 154 -21.14 17.44 6.84
CA LEU A 154 -22.35 17.32 7.64
C LEU A 154 -23.31 16.25 7.09
N GLU A 155 -23.50 16.21 5.77
CA GLU A 155 -24.33 15.19 5.12
C GLU A 155 -23.75 13.78 5.29
N LEU A 156 -22.45 13.60 5.02
CA LEU A 156 -21.74 12.34 5.24
C LEU A 156 -21.83 11.90 6.72
N THR A 157 -21.74 12.86 7.65
CA THR A 157 -21.87 12.59 9.09
C THR A 157 -23.26 12.08 9.45
N LYS A 158 -24.32 12.68 8.91
CA LYS A 158 -25.71 12.20 9.11
C LYS A 158 -25.88 10.77 8.58
N THR A 159 -25.33 10.47 7.40
CA THR A 159 -25.37 9.11 6.85
C THR A 159 -24.65 8.12 7.76
N VAL A 160 -23.44 8.45 8.21
CA VAL A 160 -22.65 7.60 9.11
C VAL A 160 -23.38 7.38 10.44
N GLN A 161 -23.97 8.42 11.02
CA GLN A 161 -24.78 8.32 12.24
C GLN A 161 -25.97 7.39 12.05
N HIS A 162 -26.66 7.49 10.91
CA HIS A 162 -27.77 6.62 10.58
C HIS A 162 -27.33 5.16 10.40
N VAL A 163 -26.33 4.89 9.56
CA VAL A 163 -25.89 3.52 9.23
C VAL A 163 -25.29 2.80 10.44
N HIS A 164 -24.59 3.53 11.30
CA HIS A 164 -23.94 2.95 12.50
C HIS A 164 -24.77 3.11 13.78
N ASN A 165 -25.98 3.67 13.71
CA ASN A 165 -26.85 3.96 14.86
C ASN A 165 -26.14 4.77 15.96
N LEU A 166 -25.41 5.81 15.57
CA LEU A 166 -24.66 6.66 16.50
C LEU A 166 -25.54 7.78 17.05
N ILE A 167 -25.25 8.20 18.28
CA ILE A 167 -25.89 9.33 18.95
C ILE A 167 -25.14 10.61 18.55
N THR A 168 -25.81 11.76 18.54
CA THR A 168 -25.20 13.06 18.23
C THR A 168 -24.01 13.43 19.14
N GLU A 169 -23.94 12.84 20.33
CA GLU A 169 -22.86 13.04 21.31
C GLU A 169 -21.61 12.19 21.00
N ASP A 170 -21.70 11.22 20.09
CA ASP A 170 -20.57 10.39 19.71
C ASP A 170 -19.53 11.22 18.94
N LEU A 171 -18.30 11.23 19.46
CA LEU A 171 -17.18 11.91 18.82
C LEU A 171 -16.78 11.16 17.57
N VAL A 172 -17.26 11.61 16.41
CA VAL A 172 -16.93 11.04 15.11
C VAL A 172 -16.52 12.13 14.14
N ARG A 173 -15.44 11.87 13.40
CA ARG A 173 -14.99 12.71 12.30
C ARG A 173 -15.14 11.95 10.99
N VAL A 174 -15.87 12.52 10.06
CA VAL A 174 -16.18 11.89 8.77
C VAL A 174 -15.49 12.65 7.65
N TYR A 175 -14.67 11.91 6.91
CA TYR A 175 -14.04 12.35 5.67
C TYR A 175 -14.67 11.60 4.52
N GLY A 176 -14.49 12.06 3.29
CA GLY A 176 -15.06 11.37 2.15
C GLY A 176 -15.50 12.30 1.04
N GLY A 177 -16.40 11.79 0.21
CA GLY A 177 -17.02 12.54 -0.87
C GLY A 177 -18.06 11.71 -1.59
N PHE A 178 -18.71 12.33 -2.55
CA PHE A 178 -19.66 11.66 -3.42
C PHE A 178 -18.94 10.94 -4.57
N LEU A 179 -19.51 9.83 -5.01
CA LEU A 179 -19.05 9.07 -6.17
C LEU A 179 -19.12 9.93 -7.43
N SER A 180 -20.23 10.63 -7.64
CA SER A 180 -20.44 11.58 -8.73
C SER A 180 -20.43 13.02 -8.22
N THR A 181 -20.06 13.97 -9.08
CA THR A 181 -20.03 15.40 -8.74
C THR A 181 -21.45 15.90 -8.46
N LYS A 182 -21.75 16.16 -7.17
CA LYS A 182 -23.06 16.69 -6.72
C LYS A 182 -22.96 18.03 -6.01
N CYS A 183 -21.81 18.36 -5.43
CA CYS A 183 -21.58 19.60 -4.69
C CYS A 183 -20.64 20.53 -5.47
N GLU A 184 -20.70 21.82 -5.12
CA GLU A 184 -19.81 22.87 -5.64
C GLU A 184 -18.32 22.61 -5.35
N ASN A 185 -18.02 21.64 -4.47
CA ASN A 185 -16.67 21.14 -4.25
C ASN A 185 -16.36 20.01 -5.24
N ASP A 186 -15.53 20.33 -6.22
CA ASP A 186 -15.42 19.69 -7.55
C ASP A 186 -14.77 18.29 -7.57
N ARG A 187 -14.40 17.73 -6.41
CA ARG A 187 -13.59 16.49 -6.35
C ARG A 187 -14.44 15.30 -5.96
N SER A 188 -15.04 14.68 -6.97
CA SER A 188 -15.70 13.39 -6.82
C SER A 188 -14.70 12.27 -6.54
N VAL A 189 -15.15 11.22 -5.84
CA VAL A 189 -14.37 10.00 -5.59
C VAL A 189 -14.04 9.31 -6.91
N MET A 190 -14.89 9.47 -7.93
CA MET A 190 -14.62 9.01 -9.29
C MET A 190 -13.45 9.76 -9.94
N SER A 191 -13.34 11.08 -9.76
CA SER A 191 -12.19 11.86 -10.24
C SER A 191 -10.89 11.39 -9.55
N LEU A 192 -10.92 11.20 -8.23
CA LEU A 192 -9.79 10.59 -7.50
C LEU A 192 -9.38 9.23 -8.09
N ALA A 193 -10.36 8.36 -8.37
CA ALA A 193 -10.10 7.03 -8.91
C ALA A 193 -9.55 7.09 -10.35
N THR A 194 -10.12 7.93 -11.22
CA THR A 194 -9.82 7.98 -12.66
C THR A 194 -8.59 8.84 -13.00
N GLU A 195 -8.33 9.90 -12.24
CA GLU A 195 -7.23 10.84 -12.49
C GLU A 195 -6.03 10.62 -11.57
N GLY A 196 -6.25 10.13 -10.35
CA GLY A 196 -5.21 9.85 -9.36
C GLY A 196 -4.79 8.39 -9.35
N VAL A 197 -5.69 7.49 -8.93
CA VAL A 197 -5.37 6.08 -8.67
C VAL A 197 -5.08 5.32 -9.95
N PHE A 198 -5.99 5.34 -10.92
CA PHE A 198 -5.89 4.51 -12.12
C PHE A 198 -4.66 4.85 -12.98
N PRO A 199 -4.32 6.12 -13.25
CA PRO A 199 -3.15 6.44 -14.06
C PRO A 199 -1.84 6.05 -13.38
N THR A 200 -1.69 6.34 -12.09
CA THR A 200 -0.46 5.98 -11.35
C THR A 200 -0.32 4.48 -11.17
N TYR A 201 -1.44 3.77 -10.96
CA TYR A 201 -1.49 2.31 -10.94
C TYR A 201 -1.06 1.73 -12.28
N LEU A 202 -1.65 2.17 -13.40
CA LEU A 202 -1.31 1.69 -14.75
C LEU A 202 0.16 1.95 -15.07
N VAL A 203 0.67 3.16 -14.84
CA VAL A 203 2.07 3.50 -15.10
C VAL A 203 3.00 2.66 -14.23
N GLY A 204 2.69 2.51 -12.94
CA GLY A 204 3.47 1.70 -12.02
C GLY A 204 3.57 0.24 -12.48
N TYR A 205 2.43 -0.38 -12.78
CA TYR A 205 2.41 -1.78 -13.25
C TYR A 205 3.01 -1.95 -14.64
N PHE A 206 2.82 -1.01 -15.56
CA PHE A 206 3.47 -1.03 -16.86
C PHE A 206 4.99 -1.05 -16.73
N ILE A 207 5.55 -0.14 -15.93
CA ILE A 207 7.00 -0.08 -15.66
C ILE A 207 7.48 -1.35 -14.98
N PHE A 208 6.69 -1.89 -14.05
CA PHE A 208 6.96 -3.16 -13.39
C PHE A 208 7.09 -4.32 -14.38
N PHE A 209 6.08 -4.54 -15.23
CA PHE A 209 6.07 -5.64 -16.19
C PHE A 209 7.17 -5.46 -17.24
N TRP A 210 7.34 -4.24 -17.77
CA TRP A 210 8.39 -3.93 -18.73
C TRP A 210 9.79 -4.22 -18.16
N SER A 211 10.10 -3.69 -16.98
CA SER A 211 11.39 -3.88 -16.31
C SER A 211 11.64 -5.35 -15.98
N SER A 212 10.57 -6.06 -15.60
CA SER A 212 10.65 -7.48 -15.25
C SER A 212 10.94 -8.36 -16.47
N ILE A 213 10.20 -8.17 -17.56
CA ILE A 213 10.42 -8.89 -18.84
C ILE A 213 11.84 -8.62 -19.35
N ARG A 214 12.30 -7.37 -19.30
CA ARG A 214 13.67 -7.01 -19.73
C ARG A 214 14.73 -7.65 -18.85
N SER A 215 14.54 -7.65 -17.54
CA SER A 215 15.45 -8.31 -16.59
C SER A 215 15.52 -9.82 -16.83
N TYR A 216 14.38 -10.47 -17.07
CA TYR A 216 14.29 -11.88 -17.41
C TYR A 216 15.07 -12.23 -18.68
N ARG A 217 14.83 -11.47 -19.77
CA ARG A 217 15.54 -11.68 -21.04
C ARG A 217 17.06 -11.51 -20.89
N LEU A 218 17.49 -10.47 -20.15
CA LEU A 218 18.91 -10.25 -19.87
C LEU A 218 19.52 -11.39 -19.05
N LEU A 219 18.83 -11.84 -18.00
CA LEU A 219 19.30 -12.98 -17.19
C LEU A 219 19.46 -14.25 -18.01
N ASN A 220 18.55 -14.53 -18.94
CA ASN A 220 18.66 -15.68 -19.83
C ASN A 220 19.79 -15.53 -20.86
N SER A 221 20.05 -14.31 -21.34
CA SER A 221 21.16 -14.06 -22.28
C SER A 221 22.55 -14.19 -21.67
N PHE A 222 22.69 -14.06 -20.34
CA PHE A 222 24.01 -14.09 -19.70
C PHE A 222 24.61 -15.50 -19.57
N GLY A 223 23.83 -16.57 -19.79
CA GLY A 223 24.34 -17.95 -19.90
C GLY A 223 25.44 -18.32 -18.90
N ASP A 224 26.50 -18.97 -19.40
CA ASP A 224 27.69 -19.43 -18.66
C ASP A 224 28.70 -18.31 -18.33
N ILE A 225 28.47 -17.07 -18.76
CA ILE A 225 29.47 -15.99 -18.68
C ILE A 225 29.62 -15.45 -17.23
N ARG A 226 28.59 -15.64 -16.39
CA ARG A 226 28.59 -15.14 -15.00
C ARG A 226 28.70 -16.26 -13.98
N SER A 227 29.32 -15.92 -12.84
CA SER A 227 29.31 -16.75 -11.63
C SER A 227 27.90 -17.28 -11.34
N THR A 228 27.78 -18.61 -11.32
CA THR A 228 26.55 -19.36 -11.03
C THR A 228 25.83 -18.83 -9.79
N ARG A 229 26.59 -18.49 -8.75
CA ARG A 229 26.07 -17.92 -7.49
C ARG A 229 25.38 -16.56 -7.68
N THR A 230 25.93 -15.68 -8.50
CA THR A 230 25.34 -14.34 -8.74
C THR A 230 24.07 -14.46 -9.56
N LEU A 231 24.09 -15.33 -10.59
CA LEU A 231 22.93 -15.61 -11.42
C LEU A 231 21.80 -16.24 -10.59
N GLU A 232 22.11 -17.18 -9.70
CA GLU A 232 21.13 -17.82 -8.81
C GLU A 232 20.50 -16.80 -7.85
N LEU A 233 21.29 -15.88 -7.27
CA LEU A 233 20.76 -14.83 -6.41
C LEU A 233 19.88 -13.84 -7.18
N GLN A 234 20.27 -13.45 -8.40
CA GLN A 234 19.45 -12.58 -9.24
C GLN A 234 18.16 -13.26 -9.69
N LYS A 235 18.21 -14.56 -10.02
CA LYS A 235 17.01 -15.36 -10.29
C LYS A 235 16.12 -15.44 -9.05
N LYS A 236 16.65 -15.73 -7.86
CA LYS A 236 15.88 -15.76 -6.61
C LYS A 236 15.26 -14.41 -6.27
N PHE A 237 15.97 -13.31 -6.49
CA PHE A 237 15.43 -11.97 -6.29
C PHE A 237 14.38 -11.61 -7.33
N PHE A 238 14.60 -11.97 -8.59
CA PHE A 238 13.61 -11.79 -9.65
C PHE A 238 12.36 -12.61 -9.37
N THR A 239 12.52 -13.87 -8.96
CA THR A 239 11.45 -14.72 -8.46
C THR A 239 10.82 -14.10 -7.23
N MET A 240 11.52 -13.39 -6.35
CA MET A 240 10.92 -12.68 -5.23
C MET A 240 10.08 -11.48 -5.69
N ILE A 241 10.57 -10.66 -6.62
CA ILE A 241 9.82 -9.54 -7.22
C ILE A 241 8.57 -10.05 -7.94
N ILE A 242 8.75 -11.09 -8.75
CA ILE A 242 7.66 -11.81 -9.40
C ILE A 242 6.74 -12.33 -8.32
N LEU A 243 7.19 -13.09 -7.33
CA LEU A 243 6.37 -13.58 -6.22
C LEU A 243 5.65 -12.50 -5.43
N GLN A 244 6.16 -11.28 -5.44
CA GLN A 244 5.47 -10.15 -4.85
C GLN A 244 4.24 -9.71 -5.67
N VAL A 245 4.20 -9.99 -6.98
CA VAL A 245 3.18 -9.56 -7.96
C VAL A 245 2.45 -10.68 -8.71
N ASP A 246 3.10 -11.78 -9.08
CA ASP A 246 2.62 -12.87 -9.95
C ASP A 246 3.45 -14.15 -9.65
N ALA A 247 2.91 -15.37 -9.55
CA ALA A 247 3.73 -16.50 -9.08
C ALA A 247 3.57 -17.80 -9.90
N SER A 248 4.57 -18.11 -10.72
CA SER A 248 4.60 -19.33 -11.53
C SER A 248 4.84 -20.63 -10.73
N GLU A 249 4.01 -21.61 -11.10
CA GLU A 249 3.96 -23.08 -10.93
C GLU A 249 3.99 -23.76 -9.56
N SER A 250 4.77 -23.36 -8.55
CA SER A 250 4.73 -24.08 -7.25
C SER A 250 3.89 -23.37 -6.17
N ILE A 251 3.25 -22.26 -6.56
CA ILE A 251 2.81 -21.18 -5.66
C ILE A 251 1.33 -20.81 -5.88
N ILE A 252 0.55 -21.67 -6.54
CA ILE A 252 -0.89 -21.45 -6.80
C ILE A 252 -1.70 -21.22 -5.51
N ARG A 253 -1.32 -21.84 -4.38
CA ARG A 253 -1.96 -21.59 -3.06
C ARG A 253 -1.73 -20.17 -2.52
N ASN A 254 -0.60 -19.54 -2.79
CA ASN A 254 -0.32 -18.17 -2.34
C ASN A 254 -0.72 -17.11 -3.38
N ILE A 255 -0.83 -17.48 -4.67
CA ILE A 255 -1.42 -16.66 -5.75
C ILE A 255 -2.85 -16.28 -5.37
N VAL A 256 -3.68 -17.29 -5.11
CA VAL A 256 -5.07 -17.08 -4.69
C VAL A 256 -5.06 -16.17 -3.47
N LEU A 257 -4.16 -16.39 -2.51
CA LEU A 257 -4.17 -15.56 -1.31
C LEU A 257 -3.83 -14.08 -1.56
N ARG A 258 -2.77 -13.71 -2.30
CA ARG A 258 -2.46 -12.28 -2.52
C ARG A 258 -3.35 -11.59 -3.53
N LEU A 259 -3.59 -12.25 -4.68
CA LEU A 259 -4.50 -11.69 -5.68
C LEU A 259 -5.89 -11.61 -5.09
N VAL A 260 -6.44 -12.65 -4.43
CA VAL A 260 -7.75 -12.52 -3.77
C VAL A 260 -7.70 -11.48 -2.65
N ILE A 261 -6.67 -11.43 -1.79
CA ILE A 261 -6.62 -10.42 -0.72
C ILE A 261 -6.60 -8.99 -1.25
N LEU A 262 -5.98 -8.70 -2.41
CA LEU A 262 -5.87 -7.33 -2.95
C LEU A 262 -6.91 -7.04 -4.04
N SER A 263 -7.10 -7.95 -4.99
CA SER A 263 -8.02 -7.81 -6.11
C SER A 263 -9.47 -7.99 -5.70
N LEU A 264 -9.80 -8.79 -4.67
CA LEU A 264 -11.18 -8.89 -4.20
C LEU A 264 -11.65 -7.55 -3.59
N PRO A 265 -10.91 -6.90 -2.67
CA PRO A 265 -11.32 -5.60 -2.16
C PRO A 265 -11.28 -4.50 -3.23
N LEU A 266 -10.26 -4.46 -4.08
CA LEU A 266 -10.20 -3.46 -5.15
C LEU A 266 -11.30 -3.69 -6.19
N GLY A 267 -11.62 -4.94 -6.51
CA GLY A 267 -12.72 -5.30 -7.41
C GLY A 267 -14.08 -4.97 -6.81
N LEU A 268 -14.29 -5.26 -5.52
CA LEU A 268 -15.50 -4.86 -4.79
C LEU A 268 -15.60 -3.34 -4.66
N PHE A 269 -14.50 -2.64 -4.41
CA PHE A 269 -14.42 -1.18 -4.38
C PHE A 269 -14.78 -0.59 -5.75
N GLY A 270 -14.20 -1.10 -6.83
CA GLY A 270 -14.51 -0.67 -8.20
C GLY A 270 -15.97 -0.96 -8.56
N LEU A 271 -16.48 -2.14 -8.21
CA LEU A 271 -17.89 -2.50 -8.40
C LEU A 271 -18.80 -1.56 -7.62
N ALA A 272 -18.47 -1.24 -6.37
CA ALA A 272 -19.24 -0.34 -5.53
C ALA A 272 -19.25 1.09 -6.09
N ILE A 273 -18.10 1.57 -6.59
CA ILE A 273 -18.00 2.87 -7.25
C ILE A 273 -18.85 2.94 -8.52
N ILE A 274 -18.81 1.89 -9.37
CA ILE A 274 -19.53 1.87 -10.65
C ILE A 274 -21.04 1.73 -10.42
N THR A 275 -21.45 0.87 -9.49
CA THR A 275 -22.86 0.56 -9.26
C THR A 275 -23.54 1.51 -8.29
N GLY A 276 -22.78 2.25 -7.47
CA GLY A 276 -23.32 3.04 -6.37
C GLY A 276 -24.06 2.18 -5.36
N MET A 277 -23.63 0.93 -5.14
CA MET A 277 -24.31 0.04 -4.21
C MET A 277 -24.01 0.39 -2.75
N ALA A 278 -25.04 0.36 -1.89
CA ALA A 278 -24.85 0.41 -0.45
C ALA A 278 -24.24 -0.92 0.02
N MET A 279 -22.98 -0.87 0.44
CA MET A 279 -22.31 -2.00 1.07
C MET A 279 -22.43 -1.96 2.59
N ASP A 280 -22.64 -0.77 3.16
CA ASP A 280 -22.78 -0.52 4.60
C ASP A 280 -21.71 -1.27 5.40
N LEU A 281 -22.06 -2.00 6.47
CA LEU A 281 -21.11 -2.73 7.30
C LEU A 281 -20.24 -3.76 6.55
N LYS A 282 -20.63 -4.19 5.33
CA LYS A 282 -19.81 -5.12 4.52
C LYS A 282 -18.51 -4.48 4.05
N THR A 283 -18.40 -3.16 4.04
CA THR A 283 -17.15 -2.44 3.72
C THR A 283 -16.05 -2.61 4.77
N LEU A 284 -16.39 -3.11 5.97
CA LEU A 284 -15.39 -3.51 6.97
C LEU A 284 -14.44 -4.57 6.41
N ALA A 285 -14.93 -5.48 5.56
CA ALA A 285 -14.10 -6.48 4.90
C ALA A 285 -13.08 -5.84 3.93
N LEU A 286 -13.44 -4.72 3.28
CA LEU A 286 -12.54 -3.96 2.41
C LEU A 286 -11.44 -3.30 3.25
N SER A 287 -11.84 -2.64 4.33
CA SER A 287 -10.93 -1.99 5.27
C SER A 287 -9.91 -2.98 5.84
N PHE A 288 -10.39 -4.15 6.28
CA PHE A 288 -9.54 -5.21 6.81
C PHE A 288 -8.54 -5.72 5.78
N SER A 289 -8.99 -5.94 4.55
CA SER A 289 -8.12 -6.44 3.50
C SER A 289 -7.02 -5.44 3.13
N LEU A 290 -7.32 -4.14 3.11
CA LEU A 290 -6.31 -3.10 2.91
C LEU A 290 -5.23 -3.14 4.01
N TRP A 291 -5.61 -3.38 5.27
CA TRP A 291 -4.67 -3.52 6.37
C TRP A 291 -3.87 -4.83 6.34
N LEU A 292 -4.38 -5.88 5.69
CA LEU A 292 -3.65 -7.14 5.51
C LEU A 292 -2.51 -7.02 4.49
N VAL A 293 -2.63 -6.16 3.48
CA VAL A 293 -1.62 -5.99 2.41
C VAL A 293 -0.19 -5.88 2.95
N PRO A 294 0.13 -4.92 3.86
CA PRO A 294 1.49 -4.77 4.37
C PRO A 294 1.94 -5.93 5.27
N ILE A 295 1.02 -6.72 5.85
CA ILE A 295 1.34 -7.94 6.60
C ILE A 295 1.83 -9.02 5.64
N VAL A 296 1.07 -9.27 4.57
CA VAL A 296 1.45 -10.29 3.57
C VAL A 296 2.74 -9.88 2.86
N GLN A 297 2.96 -8.58 2.60
CA GLN A 297 4.23 -8.04 2.13
C GLN A 297 5.39 -8.39 3.05
N ALA A 298 5.24 -8.16 4.35
CA ALA A 298 6.26 -8.46 5.34
C ALA A 298 6.56 -9.97 5.46
N ILE A 299 5.56 -10.85 5.39
CA ILE A 299 5.75 -12.32 5.43
C ILE A 299 6.62 -12.80 4.26
N VAL A 300 6.35 -12.31 3.05
CA VAL A 300 7.13 -12.67 1.86
C VAL A 300 8.56 -12.13 1.96
N SER A 301 8.71 -10.87 2.39
CA SER A 301 10.02 -10.26 2.62
C SER A 301 10.80 -11.02 3.70
N LEU A 302 10.16 -11.45 4.78
CA LEU A 302 10.79 -12.24 5.83
C LEU A 302 11.27 -13.59 5.31
N THR A 303 10.43 -14.29 4.54
CA THR A 303 10.78 -15.58 3.92
C THR A 303 11.99 -15.45 2.99
N PHE A 304 12.08 -14.33 2.26
CA PHE A 304 13.24 -14.04 1.44
C PHE A 304 14.49 -13.77 2.29
N VAL A 305 14.38 -12.87 3.27
CA VAL A 305 15.51 -12.48 4.14
C VAL A 305 16.06 -13.67 4.90
N THR A 306 15.22 -14.58 5.41
CA THR A 306 15.68 -15.78 6.13
C THR A 306 16.42 -16.76 5.23
N LYS A 307 15.94 -16.99 4.00
CA LYS A 307 16.57 -17.88 3.01
C LYS A 307 17.89 -17.37 2.42
N MET A 308 18.20 -16.07 2.54
CA MET A 308 19.50 -15.55 2.12
C MET A 308 20.63 -16.04 3.04
N LYS A 309 21.57 -16.84 2.52
CA LYS A 309 22.78 -17.23 3.27
C LYS A 309 23.66 -16.00 3.54
N SER A 310 24.12 -15.83 4.77
CA SER A 310 25.18 -14.85 5.08
C SER A 310 26.48 -15.32 4.41
N THR A 311 27.13 -14.40 3.71
CA THR A 311 28.54 -14.55 3.28
C THR A 311 29.47 -14.31 4.44
#